data_AF-A0A2S7WK66-F1
#
_entry.id   AF-A0A2S7WK66-F1
#
_cell.length_a   1.000
_cell.length_b   1.000
_cell.length_c   1.000
_cell.angle_alpha   90.00
_cell.angle_beta   90.00
_cell.angle_gamma   90.00
#
_symmetry.space_group_name_H-M   'P 1'
#
loop_
_entity.id
_entity.type
_entity.pdbx_description
1 polymer ?
#
loop_
_entity_poly.entity_id
_entity_poly.type
_entity_poly.pdbx_seq_one_letter_code
_entity_poly.pdbx_strand_id
1 'polypeptide(L)'
;MNQIFRSTKKVLQLFLMLSVFSNFSQNKKSELQIFKTKMETFASKTGVITKFTDTKLNNLKTSYSNAKTRIRKLSSGELIAYFYQIEKPGKYGSSTASIEYSDLLEVIKAFKILKGQVDTDIKKNPDYLENKFITEDGFQLGYFVNKGKATCYLKLEKYGSDKTLYIKDFNKIESNFNEAKNKIEELKSKE
;
A
#
# COMPACT_ATOMS: atom_id res chain seq x y z
N MET A 1 22.55 70.14 -3.57
CA MET A 1 21.57 69.34 -2.78
C MET A 1 20.68 68.41 -3.62
N ASN A 2 20.22 68.81 -4.82
CA ASN A 2 19.27 68.00 -5.61
C ASN A 2 19.82 66.72 -6.26
N GLN A 3 21.14 66.58 -6.43
CA GLN A 3 21.75 65.39 -7.04
C GLN A 3 21.85 64.21 -6.06
N ILE A 4 22.18 64.48 -4.80
CA ILE A 4 22.27 63.47 -3.73
C ILE A 4 20.88 62.88 -3.46
N PHE A 5 19.84 63.71 -3.43
CA PHE A 5 18.45 63.27 -3.23
C PHE A 5 17.88 62.45 -4.40
N ARG A 6 18.37 62.68 -5.63
CA ARG A 6 18.03 61.87 -6.80
C ARG A 6 18.74 60.51 -6.77
N SER A 7 19.98 60.47 -6.29
CA SER A 7 20.76 59.24 -6.15
C SER A 7 20.17 58.31 -5.08
N THR A 8 19.80 58.85 -3.91
CA THR A 8 19.17 58.07 -2.83
C THR A 8 17.80 57.52 -3.23
N LYS A 9 17.00 58.26 -4.02
CA LYS A 9 15.75 57.74 -4.62
C LYS A 9 15.99 56.57 -5.58
N LYS A 10 17.04 56.62 -6.41
CA LYS A 10 17.39 55.53 -7.34
C LYS A 10 17.90 54.28 -6.60
N VAL A 11 18.70 54.47 -5.54
CA VAL A 11 19.17 53.38 -4.67
C VAL A 11 18.01 52.75 -3.91
N LEU A 12 17.07 53.55 -3.41
CA LEU A 12 15.86 53.06 -2.72
C LEU A 12 14.91 52.31 -3.67
N GLN A 13 14.75 52.78 -4.91
CA GLN A 13 13.98 52.06 -5.94
C GLN A 13 14.63 50.74 -6.36
N LEU A 14 15.97 50.67 -6.41
CA LEU A 14 16.69 49.44 -6.70
C LEU A 14 16.56 48.41 -5.57
N PHE A 15 16.57 48.87 -4.31
CA PHE A 15 16.32 48.00 -3.15
C PHE A 15 14.88 47.48 -3.09
N LEU A 16 13.90 48.29 -3.52
CA LEU A 16 12.49 47.87 -3.62
C LEU A 16 12.24 46.85 -4.76
N MET A 17 13.03 46.91 -5.84
CA MET A 17 12.95 45.94 -6.94
C MET A 17 13.60 44.59 -6.57
N LEU A 18 14.62 44.58 -5.70
CA LEU A 18 15.30 43.36 -5.28
C LEU A 18 14.51 42.52 -4.25
N SER A 19 13.61 43.14 -3.48
CA SER A 19 12.74 42.42 -2.52
C SER A 19 11.59 41.65 -3.17
N VAL A 20 11.32 41.86 -4.46
CA VAL A 20 10.28 41.12 -5.20
C VAL A 20 10.76 39.72 -5.62
N PHE A 21 12.08 39.48 -5.66
CA PHE A 21 12.65 38.18 -6.06
C PHE A 21 12.79 37.17 -4.91
N SER A 22 12.65 37.59 -3.65
CA SER A 22 12.71 36.70 -2.48
C SER A 22 11.43 35.89 -2.22
N ASN A 23 10.36 36.08 -3.00
CA ASN A 23 9.07 35.41 -2.81
C ASN A 23 8.83 34.17 -3.71
N PHE A 24 9.83 33.70 -4.47
CA PHE A 24 9.70 32.49 -5.31
C PHE A 24 10.26 31.21 -4.69
N SER A 25 10.53 31.19 -3.38
CA SER A 25 11.07 30.01 -2.68
C SER A 25 10.28 29.61 -1.43
N GLN A 26 8.98 29.90 -1.38
CA GLN A 26 8.10 29.32 -0.36
C GLN A 26 6.88 28.68 -1.03
N ASN A 27 6.80 27.36 -0.88
CA ASN A 27 5.69 26.49 -1.22
C ASN A 27 5.38 26.27 -2.71
N LYS A 28 6.34 25.67 -3.42
CA LYS A 28 5.96 24.60 -4.35
C LYS A 28 5.36 23.44 -3.54
N LYS A 29 4.07 23.51 -3.19
CA LYS A 29 3.23 22.31 -3.15
C LYS A 29 3.00 21.88 -4.60
N SER A 30 4.07 21.49 -5.29
CA SER A 30 4.01 20.81 -6.57
C SER A 30 4.65 19.45 -6.40
N GLU A 31 4.04 18.63 -5.55
CA GLU A 31 4.35 17.22 -5.49
C GLU A 31 3.01 16.51 -5.51
N LEU A 32 2.85 15.58 -6.46
CA LEU A 32 2.02 14.40 -6.27
C LEU A 32 2.04 14.06 -4.79
N GLN A 33 0.89 14.04 -4.09
CA GLN A 33 0.87 13.43 -2.76
C GLN A 33 1.48 12.05 -2.93
N ILE A 34 2.72 11.87 -2.45
CA ILE A 34 3.39 10.58 -2.45
C ILE A 34 2.54 9.76 -1.52
N PHE A 35 1.67 8.95 -2.11
CA PHE A 35 0.77 8.08 -1.39
C PHE A 35 1.65 7.14 -0.57
N LYS A 36 1.71 7.37 0.75
CA LYS A 36 2.47 6.53 1.68
C LYS A 36 1.53 5.51 2.27
N THR A 37 1.96 4.25 2.23
CA THR A 37 1.29 3.16 2.94
C THR A 37 1.35 3.36 4.45
N LYS A 38 0.50 2.66 5.21
CA LYS A 38 0.56 2.64 6.68
C LYS A 38 1.93 2.17 7.18
N MET A 39 2.54 1.21 6.50
CA MET A 39 3.88 0.72 6.84
C MET A 39 4.95 1.79 6.60
N GLU A 40 4.94 2.48 5.46
CA GLU A 40 5.90 3.57 5.17
C GLU A 40 5.73 4.74 6.14
N THR A 41 4.47 5.05 6.50
CA THR A 41 4.16 6.08 7.49
C THR A 41 4.73 5.71 8.86
N PHE A 42 4.61 4.46 9.29
CA PHE A 42 5.21 3.98 10.52
C PHE A 42 6.75 4.05 10.46
N ALA A 43 7.34 3.57 9.37
CA ALA A 43 8.79 3.43 9.19
C ALA A 43 9.54 4.76 8.95
N SER A 44 8.84 5.82 8.54
CA SER A 44 9.46 7.11 8.17
C SER A 44 9.57 8.12 9.32
N LYS A 45 9.34 7.69 10.57
CA LYS A 45 9.52 8.55 11.75
C LYS A 45 11.00 8.89 11.94
N THR A 46 11.32 10.17 11.91
CA THR A 46 12.69 10.67 12.06
C THR A 46 13.13 10.70 13.52
N GLY A 47 14.43 10.46 13.78
CA GLY A 47 15.01 10.58 15.11
C GLY A 47 14.72 9.39 16.06
N VAL A 48 14.14 8.30 15.54
CA VAL A 48 13.85 7.08 16.30
C VAL A 48 14.42 5.85 15.61
N ILE A 49 14.87 4.87 16.39
CA ILE A 49 15.30 3.58 15.87
C ILE A 49 14.06 2.71 15.65
N THR A 50 13.80 2.35 14.39
CA THR A 50 12.73 1.41 14.02
C THR A 50 13.31 0.01 13.80
N LYS A 51 12.85 -0.98 14.56
CA LYS A 51 13.20 -2.39 14.38
C LYS A 51 12.16 -3.10 13.51
N PHE A 52 12.62 -3.93 12.58
CA PHE A 52 11.80 -4.79 11.74
C PHE A 52 12.07 -6.25 12.11
N THR A 53 11.03 -7.00 12.44
CA THR A 53 11.13 -8.44 12.78
C THR A 53 10.17 -9.22 11.90
N ASP A 54 10.71 -10.19 11.15
CA ASP A 54 9.94 -11.02 10.23
C ASP A 54 9.70 -12.42 10.81
N THR A 55 8.45 -12.86 10.82
CA THR A 55 8.03 -14.23 11.13
C THR A 55 7.45 -14.87 9.87
N LYS A 56 8.12 -15.89 9.33
CA LYS A 56 7.69 -16.59 8.10
C LYS A 56 6.37 -17.34 8.29
N LEU A 57 5.57 -17.39 7.23
CA LEU A 57 4.32 -18.16 7.14
C LEU A 57 4.39 -19.14 5.96
N ASN A 58 3.36 -19.97 5.79
CA ASN A 58 3.24 -20.82 4.61
C ASN A 58 3.04 -19.99 3.34
N ASN A 59 3.86 -20.28 2.31
CA ASN A 59 3.77 -19.63 1.01
C ASN A 59 2.36 -19.77 0.40
N LEU A 60 1.90 -18.69 -0.22
CA LEU A 60 0.65 -18.68 -0.97
C LEU A 60 0.92 -19.22 -2.38
N LYS A 61 0.44 -20.45 -2.64
CA LYS A 61 0.50 -21.06 -3.97
C LYS A 61 -0.45 -20.33 -4.92
N THR A 62 0.07 -19.84 -6.02
CA THR A 62 -0.71 -19.14 -7.05
C THR A 62 -0.65 -19.93 -8.36
N SER A 63 -1.38 -19.49 -9.37
CA SER A 63 -1.49 -20.20 -10.64
C SER A 63 -0.17 -20.27 -11.42
N TYR A 64 0.70 -19.28 -11.25
CA TYR A 64 1.92 -19.12 -12.06
C TYR A 64 3.20 -18.96 -11.22
N SER A 65 3.07 -18.83 -9.90
CA SER A 65 4.21 -18.66 -9.00
C SER A 65 3.86 -19.03 -7.56
N ASN A 66 4.86 -19.01 -6.67
CA ASN A 66 4.65 -19.08 -5.23
C ASN A 66 4.95 -17.71 -4.62
N ALA A 67 3.94 -17.09 -4.01
CA ALA A 67 4.15 -15.87 -3.24
C ALA A 67 4.64 -16.22 -1.83
N LYS A 68 5.70 -15.55 -1.38
CA LYS A 68 6.21 -15.69 -0.02
C LYS A 68 5.36 -14.86 0.92
N THR A 69 5.14 -15.38 2.12
CA THR A 69 4.25 -14.75 3.09
C THR A 69 4.94 -14.67 4.45
N ARG A 70 4.67 -13.61 5.20
CA ARG A 70 5.24 -13.38 6.54
C ARG A 70 4.41 -12.39 7.33
N ILE A 71 4.55 -12.43 8.65
CA ILE A 71 4.21 -11.30 9.51
C ILE A 71 5.45 -10.45 9.68
N ARG A 72 5.34 -9.15 9.45
CA ARG A 72 6.37 -8.16 9.72
C ARG A 72 5.91 -7.29 10.88
N LYS A 73 6.63 -7.38 12.01
CA LYS A 73 6.47 -6.51 13.19
C LYS A 73 7.40 -5.31 13.03
N LEU A 74 6.86 -4.10 13.18
CA LEU A 74 7.64 -2.87 13.32
C LEU A 74 7.54 -2.39 14.77
N SER A 75 8.69 -2.05 15.36
CA SER A 75 8.76 -1.49 16.71
C SER A 75 9.57 -0.19 16.70
N SER A 76 9.04 0.86 17.30
CA SER A 76 9.68 2.17 17.42
C SER A 76 9.38 2.73 18.82
N GLY A 77 10.31 2.56 19.77
CA GLY A 77 10.03 2.79 21.18
C GLY A 77 8.94 1.84 21.66
N GLU A 78 7.89 2.39 22.28
CA GLU A 78 6.71 1.63 22.76
C GLU A 78 5.69 1.34 21.65
N LEU A 79 5.81 1.98 20.48
CA LEU A 79 4.87 1.78 19.38
C LEU A 79 5.20 0.49 18.64
N ILE A 80 4.18 -0.36 18.47
CA ILE A 80 4.27 -1.63 17.75
C ILE A 80 3.17 -1.69 16.69
N ALA A 81 3.52 -2.11 15.48
CA ALA A 81 2.58 -2.40 14.42
C ALA A 81 2.90 -3.75 13.76
N TYR A 82 1.86 -4.45 13.32
CA TYR A 82 1.98 -5.75 12.66
C TYR A 82 1.39 -5.66 11.25
N PHE A 83 2.14 -6.15 10.27
CA PHE A 83 1.75 -6.15 8.88
C PHE A 83 1.82 -7.58 8.35
N TYR A 84 0.76 -8.03 7.70
CA TYR A 84 0.81 -9.20 6.86
C TYR A 84 1.42 -8.84 5.50
N GLN A 85 2.51 -9.51 5.13
CA GLN A 85 3.17 -9.29 3.86
C GLN A 85 3.00 -10.45 2.89
N ILE A 86 2.67 -10.11 1.64
CA ILE A 86 2.64 -11.03 0.51
C ILE A 86 3.65 -10.53 -0.52
N GLU A 87 4.71 -11.30 -0.72
CA GLU A 87 5.78 -10.98 -1.66
C GLU A 87 5.68 -11.88 -2.89
N LYS A 88 5.51 -11.27 -4.06
CA LYS A 88 5.69 -11.93 -5.35
C LYS A 88 7.11 -11.64 -5.86
N PRO A 89 7.98 -12.65 -6.01
CA PRO A 89 9.28 -12.46 -6.63
C PRO A 89 9.11 -12.16 -8.13
N GLY A 90 9.79 -11.14 -8.63
CA GLY A 90 9.86 -10.79 -10.05
C GLY A 90 11.29 -10.77 -10.56
N LYS A 91 11.47 -10.67 -11.89
CA LYS A 91 12.79 -10.73 -12.55
C LYS A 91 13.75 -9.62 -12.11
N TYR A 92 13.22 -8.40 -11.89
CA TYR A 92 14.00 -7.21 -11.57
C TYR A 92 13.72 -6.65 -10.17
N GLY A 93 12.97 -7.39 -9.35
CA GLY A 93 12.55 -6.95 -8.03
C GLY A 93 11.29 -7.68 -7.58
N SER A 94 11.10 -7.76 -6.27
CA SER A 94 9.88 -8.31 -5.68
C SER A 94 8.80 -7.23 -5.56
N SER A 95 7.54 -7.66 -5.62
CA SER A 95 6.38 -6.83 -5.33
C SER A 95 5.79 -7.27 -4.01
N THR A 96 5.57 -6.33 -3.08
CA THR A 96 5.17 -6.67 -1.72
C THR A 96 3.97 -5.85 -1.29
N ALA A 97 2.84 -6.53 -1.06
CA ALA A 97 1.76 -5.94 -0.28
C ALA A 97 2.14 -5.96 1.19
N SER A 98 1.86 -4.87 1.91
CA SER A 98 1.96 -4.81 3.37
C SER A 98 0.61 -4.38 3.93
N ILE A 99 -0.11 -5.31 4.53
CA ILE A 99 -1.49 -5.11 5.00
C ILE A 99 -1.45 -5.00 6.52
N GLU A 100 -1.83 -3.85 7.07
CA GLU A 100 -1.90 -3.65 8.52
C GLU A 100 -2.95 -4.59 9.15
N TYR A 101 -2.79 -4.96 10.42
CA TYR A 101 -3.67 -5.94 11.06
C TYR A 101 -5.16 -5.58 10.99
N SER A 102 -5.56 -4.32 11.19
CA SER A 102 -6.96 -3.91 11.06
C SER A 102 -7.46 -4.05 9.61
N ASP A 103 -6.64 -3.65 8.62
CA ASP A 103 -6.95 -3.85 7.20
C ASP A 103 -7.05 -5.34 6.84
N LEU A 104 -6.24 -6.20 7.45
CA LEU A 104 -6.32 -7.66 7.24
C LEU A 104 -7.68 -8.21 7.70
N LEU A 105 -8.23 -7.71 8.82
CA LEU A 105 -9.56 -8.11 9.28
C LEU A 105 -10.65 -7.70 8.29
N GLU A 106 -10.51 -6.52 7.68
CA GLU A 106 -11.42 -6.05 6.63
C GLU A 106 -11.28 -6.87 5.34
N VAL A 107 -10.05 -7.17 4.92
CA VAL A 107 -9.76 -8.05 3.79
C VAL A 107 -10.39 -9.43 3.98
N ILE A 108 -10.31 -10.02 5.17
CA ILE A 108 -10.95 -11.31 5.48
C ILE A 108 -12.48 -11.22 5.37
N LYS A 109 -13.09 -10.15 5.88
CA LYS A 109 -14.55 -9.93 5.76
C LYS A 109 -14.97 -9.77 4.31
N ALA A 110 -14.26 -8.92 3.56
CA ALA A 110 -14.51 -8.69 2.14
C ALA A 110 -14.34 -9.96 1.31
N PHE A 111 -13.31 -10.78 1.61
CA PHE A 111 -13.08 -12.06 0.96
C PHE A 111 -14.30 -13.00 1.08
N LYS A 112 -14.90 -13.09 2.27
CA LYS A 112 -16.07 -13.94 2.50
C LYS A 112 -17.29 -13.48 1.69
N ILE A 113 -17.51 -12.16 1.62
CA ILE A 113 -18.58 -11.56 0.81
C ILE A 113 -18.36 -11.89 -0.67
N LEU A 114 -17.14 -11.64 -1.19
CA LEU A 114 -16.79 -11.92 -2.58
C LEU A 114 -16.95 -13.41 -2.92
N LYS A 115 -16.43 -14.31 -2.08
CA LYS A 115 -16.54 -15.76 -2.26
C LYS A 115 -18.00 -16.21 -2.35
N GLY A 116 -18.90 -15.62 -1.55
CA GLY A 116 -20.33 -15.93 -1.58
C GLY A 116 -21.07 -15.47 -2.84
N GLN A 117 -20.50 -14.56 -3.62
CA GLN A 117 -21.11 -14.02 -4.84
C GLN A 117 -20.70 -14.76 -6.12
N VAL A 118 -19.59 -15.52 -6.08
CA VAL A 118 -18.97 -16.15 -7.25
C VAL A 118 -19.95 -16.99 -8.07
N ASP A 119 -20.64 -17.95 -7.45
CA ASP A 119 -21.53 -18.86 -8.18
C ASP A 119 -22.73 -18.14 -8.82
N THR A 120 -23.25 -17.13 -8.13
CA THR A 120 -24.34 -16.29 -8.64
C THR A 120 -23.88 -15.49 -9.86
N ASP A 121 -22.68 -14.92 -9.82
CA ASP A 121 -22.17 -14.14 -10.93
C ASP A 121 -21.73 -15.00 -12.13
N ILE A 122 -21.26 -16.23 -11.89
CA ILE A 122 -21.04 -17.21 -12.97
C ILE A 122 -22.36 -17.53 -13.68
N LYS A 123 -23.44 -17.78 -12.92
CA LYS A 123 -24.77 -18.13 -13.48
C LYS A 123 -25.40 -17.01 -14.32
N LYS A 124 -25.07 -15.74 -14.04
CA LYS A 124 -25.50 -14.61 -14.87
C LYS A 124 -24.92 -14.64 -16.29
N ASN A 125 -23.88 -15.46 -16.52
CA ASN A 125 -23.19 -15.61 -17.80
C ASN A 125 -22.82 -14.27 -18.47
N PRO A 126 -22.13 -13.35 -17.78
CA PRO A 126 -21.68 -12.10 -18.39
C PRO A 126 -20.52 -12.35 -19.36
N ASP A 127 -20.37 -11.46 -20.35
CA ASP A 127 -19.15 -11.43 -21.19
C ASP A 127 -17.92 -11.16 -20.33
N TYR A 128 -18.05 -10.24 -19.38
CA TYR A 128 -17.08 -9.96 -18.35
C TYR A 128 -17.76 -9.31 -17.13
N LEU A 129 -17.35 -9.71 -15.94
CA LEU A 129 -17.75 -9.09 -14.68
C LEU A 129 -16.56 -9.12 -13.72
N GLU A 130 -16.30 -8.03 -13.00
CA GLU A 130 -15.24 -7.95 -11.99
C GLU A 130 -15.79 -7.38 -10.69
N ASN A 131 -15.59 -8.10 -9.59
CA ASN A 131 -15.82 -7.59 -8.24
C ASN A 131 -14.48 -7.47 -7.51
N LYS A 132 -14.29 -6.36 -6.79
CA LYS A 132 -13.08 -6.14 -6.01
C LYS A 132 -13.31 -5.32 -4.75
N PHE A 133 -12.46 -5.60 -3.78
CA PHE A 133 -12.24 -4.82 -2.58
C PHE A 133 -10.84 -4.19 -2.65
N ILE A 134 -10.73 -2.94 -2.21
CA ILE A 134 -9.49 -2.16 -2.23
C ILE A 134 -9.28 -1.58 -0.83
N THR A 135 -8.09 -1.83 -0.28
CA THR A 135 -7.64 -1.20 0.99
C THR A 135 -7.13 0.21 0.74
N GLU A 136 -7.00 1.01 1.80
CA GLU A 136 -6.41 2.35 1.71
C GLU A 136 -5.03 2.32 1.04
N ASP A 137 -4.16 1.38 1.43
CA ASP A 137 -2.80 1.17 0.92
C ASP A 137 -2.73 0.67 -0.54
N GLY A 138 -3.87 0.45 -1.18
CA GLY A 138 -3.98 0.08 -2.59
C GLY A 138 -3.85 -1.41 -2.89
N PHE A 139 -3.73 -2.26 -1.86
CA PHE A 139 -3.90 -3.71 -2.01
C PHE A 139 -5.32 -4.01 -2.49
N GLN A 140 -5.46 -4.85 -3.51
CA GLN A 140 -6.75 -5.24 -4.07
C GLN A 140 -6.94 -6.75 -4.01
N LEU A 141 -8.15 -7.15 -3.65
CA LEU A 141 -8.61 -8.52 -3.66
C LEU A 141 -9.89 -8.57 -4.48
N GLY A 142 -9.96 -9.45 -5.47
CA GLY A 142 -11.14 -9.54 -6.30
C GLY A 142 -11.24 -10.85 -7.06
N TYR A 143 -12.30 -10.97 -7.84
CA TYR A 143 -12.42 -11.98 -8.87
C TYR A 143 -13.05 -11.37 -10.11
N PHE A 144 -12.76 -11.96 -11.26
CA PHE A 144 -13.50 -11.70 -12.48
C PHE A 144 -14.10 -12.98 -13.03
N VAL A 145 -15.27 -12.86 -13.65
CA VAL A 145 -15.94 -13.90 -14.43
C VAL A 145 -15.69 -13.59 -15.90
N ASN A 146 -15.16 -14.57 -16.62
CA ASN A 146 -14.96 -14.50 -18.07
C ASN A 146 -15.13 -15.90 -18.65
N LYS A 147 -15.88 -16.04 -19.76
CA LYS A 147 -16.17 -17.33 -20.41
C LYS A 147 -16.70 -18.38 -19.43
N GLY A 148 -17.64 -17.97 -18.56
CA GLY A 148 -18.26 -18.85 -17.56
C GLY A 148 -17.33 -19.32 -16.43
N LYS A 149 -16.13 -18.71 -16.26
CA LYS A 149 -15.16 -19.10 -15.24
C LYS A 149 -14.78 -17.91 -14.37
N ALA A 150 -14.81 -18.09 -13.06
CA ALA A 150 -14.28 -17.12 -12.11
C ALA A 150 -12.79 -17.34 -11.89
N THR A 151 -12.01 -16.26 -11.86
CA THR A 151 -10.60 -16.26 -11.46
C THR A 151 -10.39 -15.23 -10.37
N CYS A 152 -9.89 -15.66 -9.21
CA CYS A 152 -9.53 -14.76 -8.13
C CYS A 152 -8.16 -14.14 -8.40
N TYR A 153 -7.98 -12.89 -7.96
CA TYR A 153 -6.71 -12.19 -8.05
C TYR A 153 -6.41 -11.36 -6.80
N LEU A 154 -5.12 -11.20 -6.52
CA LEU A 154 -4.58 -10.25 -5.56
C LEU A 154 -3.68 -9.27 -6.30
N LYS A 155 -3.97 -7.97 -6.24
CA LYS A 155 -3.06 -6.93 -6.75
C LYS A 155 -2.31 -6.34 -5.56
N LEU A 156 -0.99 -6.56 -5.54
CA LEU A 156 -0.18 -6.31 -4.35
C LEU A 156 0.12 -4.82 -4.10
N GLU A 157 0.26 -4.04 -5.17
CA GLU A 157 0.63 -2.62 -5.11
C GLU A 157 -0.20 -1.83 -6.14
N LYS A 158 -0.39 -0.53 -5.88
CA LYS A 158 -1.15 0.38 -6.76
C LYS A 158 -0.49 0.56 -8.13
N TYR A 159 0.83 0.72 -8.15
CA TYR A 159 1.63 1.04 -9.33
C TYR A 159 2.64 -0.07 -9.68
N GLY A 160 3.14 -0.05 -10.91
CA GLY A 160 4.13 -0.98 -11.42
C GLY A 160 3.55 -2.15 -12.22
N SER A 161 4.40 -2.75 -13.06
CA SER A 161 4.07 -3.96 -13.82
C SER A 161 4.20 -5.22 -12.97
N ASP A 162 3.46 -6.27 -13.32
CA ASP A 162 3.58 -7.61 -12.73
C ASP A 162 3.23 -7.73 -11.22
N LYS A 163 2.29 -6.92 -10.73
CA LYS A 163 1.86 -6.87 -9.32
C LYS A 163 0.71 -7.80 -8.96
N THR A 164 0.19 -8.55 -9.93
CA THR A 164 -1.01 -9.38 -9.73
C THR A 164 -0.64 -10.84 -9.53
N LEU A 165 -1.28 -11.47 -8.55
CA LEU A 165 -1.29 -12.90 -8.31
C LEU A 165 -2.65 -13.44 -8.71
N TYR A 166 -2.69 -14.49 -9.53
CA TYR A 166 -3.93 -15.17 -9.91
C TYR A 166 -4.05 -16.49 -9.18
N ILE A 167 -5.21 -16.75 -8.57
CA ILE A 167 -5.41 -17.90 -7.69
C ILE A 167 -6.72 -18.59 -8.08
N LYS A 168 -6.63 -19.90 -8.33
CA LYS A 168 -7.80 -20.72 -8.72
C LYS A 168 -8.59 -21.21 -7.51
N ASP A 169 -7.90 -21.50 -6.41
CA ASP A 169 -8.49 -22.09 -5.23
C ASP A 169 -8.69 -21.02 -4.15
N PHE A 170 -9.95 -20.59 -3.98
CA PHE A 170 -10.37 -19.61 -3.00
C PHE A 170 -10.06 -20.06 -1.56
N ASN A 171 -10.13 -21.37 -1.27
CA ASN A 171 -9.87 -21.86 0.08
C ASN A 171 -8.42 -21.62 0.50
N LYS A 172 -7.46 -21.65 -0.45
CA LYS A 172 -6.05 -21.34 -0.17
C LYS A 172 -5.85 -19.90 0.32
N ILE A 173 -6.60 -18.96 -0.26
CA ILE A 173 -6.56 -17.55 0.17
C ILE A 173 -7.12 -17.43 1.58
N GLU A 174 -8.27 -18.04 1.82
CA GLU A 174 -8.93 -18.00 3.13
C GLU A 174 -8.04 -18.55 4.25
N SER A 175 -7.47 -19.75 4.04
CA SER A 175 -6.56 -20.37 5.00
C SER A 175 -5.33 -19.49 5.24
N ASN A 176 -4.78 -18.88 4.20
CA ASN A 176 -3.58 -18.06 4.30
C ASN A 176 -3.84 -16.72 5.04
N PHE A 177 -4.99 -16.05 4.81
CA PHE A 177 -5.36 -14.87 5.58
C PHE A 177 -5.65 -15.20 7.04
N ASN A 178 -6.34 -16.32 7.31
CA ASN A 178 -6.61 -16.75 8.68
C ASN A 178 -5.32 -17.16 9.41
N GLU A 179 -4.38 -17.82 8.74
CA GLU A 179 -3.05 -18.12 9.30
C GLU A 179 -2.32 -16.83 9.70
N ALA A 180 -2.34 -15.81 8.84
CA ALA A 180 -1.73 -14.52 9.13
C ALA A 180 -2.39 -13.81 10.32
N LYS A 181 -3.73 -13.76 10.34
CA LYS A 181 -4.51 -13.19 11.45
C LYS A 181 -4.14 -13.88 12.78
N ASN A 182 -4.22 -15.21 12.81
CA ASN A 182 -3.97 -15.99 14.02
C ASN A 182 -2.52 -15.82 14.49
N LYS A 183 -1.56 -15.76 13.56
CA LYS A 183 -0.15 -15.52 13.92
C LYS A 183 0.06 -14.12 14.52
N ILE A 184 -0.60 -13.08 14.00
CA ILE A 184 -0.52 -11.74 14.60
C ILE A 184 -1.11 -11.74 16.01
N GLU A 185 -2.24 -12.40 16.22
CA GLU A 185 -2.88 -12.52 17.53
C GLU A 185 -1.98 -13.26 18.53
N GLU A 186 -1.35 -14.36 18.11
CA GLU A 186 -0.36 -15.09 18.91
C GLU A 186 0.87 -14.22 19.27
N LEU A 187 1.35 -13.39 18.34
CA LEU A 187 2.49 -12.51 18.59
C LEU A 187 2.12 -11.36 19.53
N LYS A 188 0.90 -10.83 19.43
CA LYS A 188 0.40 -9.78 20.33
C LYS A 188 0.22 -10.27 21.76
N SER A 189 -0.13 -11.55 21.96
CA SER A 189 -0.33 -12.11 23.31
C SER A 189 0.97 -12.42 24.06
N LYS A 190 2.14 -12.27 23.41
CA LYS A 190 3.47 -12.49 24.00
C LYS A 190 4.19 -11.19 24.36
N GLU A 191 3.57 -10.04 24.08
CA GLU A 191 4.01 -8.72 24.54
C GLU A 191 3.42 -8.42 25.91
#